data_AF-A0A972HRW5-F1
#
_entry.id   AF-A0A972HRW5-F1
#
_cell.length_a   1.000
_cell.length_b   1.000
_cell.length_c   1.000
_cell.angle_alpha   90.00
_cell.angle_beta   90.00
_cell.angle_gamma   90.00
#
_symmetry.space_group_name_H-M   'P 1'
#
loop_
_entity.id
_entity.type
_entity.pdbx_description
1 polymer ?
#
loop_
_entity_poly.entity_id
_entity_poly.type
_entity_poly.pdbx_seq_one_letter_code
_entity_poly.pdbx_strand_id
1 'polypeptide(L)'
;MADNSVRKLSKTPFSVRVLAQVSLLVALEIVLSRFLSINTQVVKIGFSFIPAVICAAAYGPLWAGVCAALGDLIGAILFPIGPFMPGITFTALLRGTAFGLAYYGLEVKPKSAFFWIRHAGVVVFNAVAFSLLLNSYWLSLLYTKGFVYFFTSRILQEAILIPIQIIINPLLLRFVWQMRKSGLIESEYVDEEAVSWRKLSASIILGCLLISLTVGFTGLIIHRSITDAAEKTAVLGDFLTDVEAADYLKITVEKLSELMQKGELDGTFAEFDGKLIFDRAALREWMAAKITAGAVD
;
A
#
# COMPACT_ATOMS: atom_id res chain seq x y z
N MET A 1 -11.95 52.78 21.15
CA MET A 1 -12.40 51.42 21.55
C MET A 1 -12.80 50.69 20.28
N ALA A 2 -12.00 49.73 19.84
CA ALA A 2 -12.33 48.94 18.66
C ALA A 2 -13.50 48.01 19.00
N ASP A 3 -14.55 48.10 18.19
CA ASP A 3 -15.73 47.26 18.26
C ASP A 3 -15.34 45.80 17.99
N ASN A 4 -15.18 45.03 19.06
CA ASN A 4 -14.99 43.58 19.03
C ASN A 4 -16.35 42.86 18.91
N SER A 5 -17.26 43.36 18.06
CA SER A 5 -18.40 42.57 17.63
C SER A 5 -17.87 41.39 16.82
N VAL A 6 -17.61 40.28 17.50
CA VAL A 6 -17.42 38.96 16.91
C VAL A 6 -18.60 38.76 15.98
N ARG A 7 -18.38 38.92 14.66
CA ARG A 7 -19.38 38.66 13.63
C ARG A 7 -19.71 37.18 13.74
N LYS A 8 -20.76 36.85 14.49
CA LYS A 8 -21.36 35.52 14.48
C LYS A 8 -21.86 35.25 13.06
N LEU A 9 -21.04 34.57 12.27
CA LEU A 9 -21.43 34.13 10.96
C LEU A 9 -22.49 33.03 11.13
N SER A 10 -23.54 33.12 10.32
CA SER A 10 -24.66 32.18 10.36
C SER A 10 -24.16 30.74 10.23
N LYS A 11 -24.72 29.85 11.06
CA LYS A 11 -24.49 28.40 11.16
C LYS A 11 -24.88 27.62 9.88
N THR A 12 -24.37 28.01 8.70
CA THR A 12 -24.65 27.30 7.45
C THR A 12 -23.38 26.54 7.01
N PRO A 13 -23.46 25.21 6.77
CA PRO A 13 -22.29 24.37 6.45
C PRO A 13 -21.63 24.72 5.11
N PHE A 14 -22.31 25.53 4.30
CA PHE A 14 -21.90 25.94 2.97
C PHE A 14 -21.62 27.43 2.92
N SER A 15 -20.49 27.85 3.50
CA SER A 15 -19.94 29.18 3.22
C SER A 15 -19.29 29.18 1.84
N VAL A 16 -19.61 30.19 1.00
CA VAL A 16 -19.00 30.38 -0.33
C VAL A 16 -17.48 30.43 -0.23
N ARG A 17 -16.96 31.00 0.86
CA ARG A 17 -15.51 31.06 1.12
C ARG A 17 -14.91 29.67 1.33
N VAL A 18 -15.56 28.82 2.14
CA VAL A 18 -15.10 27.44 2.37
C VAL A 18 -15.12 26.66 1.06
N LEU A 19 -16.18 26.81 0.27
CA LEU A 19 -16.28 26.16 -1.05
C LEU A 19 -15.13 26.59 -1.98
N ALA A 20 -14.84 27.89 -2.05
CA ALA A 20 -13.72 28.41 -2.85
C ALA A 20 -12.36 27.86 -2.37
N GLN A 21 -12.12 27.84 -1.06
CA GLN A 21 -10.88 27.34 -0.49
C GLN A 21 -10.71 25.82 -0.71
N VAL A 22 -11.77 25.03 -0.55
CA VAL A 22 -11.75 23.59 -0.84
C VAL A 22 -11.53 23.35 -2.33
N SER A 23 -12.16 24.12 -3.23
CA SER A 23 -11.94 23.99 -4.68
C SER A 23 -10.48 24.26 -5.08
N LEU A 24 -9.82 25.21 -4.41
CA LEU A 24 -8.39 25.47 -4.60
C LEU A 24 -7.53 24.27 -4.14
N LEU A 25 -7.90 23.63 -3.03
CA LEU A 25 -7.22 22.42 -2.56
C LEU A 25 -7.42 21.24 -3.49
N VAL A 26 -8.61 21.07 -4.08
CA VAL A 26 -8.88 20.07 -5.13
C VAL A 26 -7.99 20.31 -6.35
N ALA A 27 -7.90 21.56 -6.82
CA ALA A 27 -7.02 21.91 -7.93
C ALA A 27 -5.55 21.60 -7.61
N LEU A 28 -5.10 21.95 -6.40
CA LEU A 28 -3.75 21.65 -5.92
C LEU A 28 -3.50 20.13 -5.83
N GLU A 29 -4.50 19.35 -5.40
CA GLU A 29 -4.40 17.89 -5.34
C GLU A 29 -4.18 17.28 -6.72
N ILE A 30 -4.92 17.74 -7.74
CA ILE A 30 -4.74 17.30 -9.13
C ILE A 30 -3.32 17.64 -9.59
N VAL A 31 -2.86 18.87 -9.35
CA VAL A 31 -1.51 19.31 -9.75
C VAL A 31 -0.43 18.44 -9.10
N LEU A 32 -0.53 18.22 -7.79
CA LEU A 32 0.43 17.40 -7.03
C LEU A 32 0.39 15.91 -7.41
N SER A 33 -0.79 15.40 -7.75
CA SER A 33 -1.00 13.98 -8.12
C SER A 33 -0.53 13.65 -9.54
N ARG A 34 -0.67 14.61 -10.46
CA ARG A 34 -0.44 14.40 -11.90
C ARG A 34 0.90 14.94 -12.38
N PHE A 35 1.33 16.10 -11.92
CA PHE A 35 2.53 16.78 -12.44
C PHE A 35 3.74 16.71 -11.52
N LEU A 36 3.53 16.74 -10.21
CA LEU A 36 4.61 16.73 -9.22
C LEU A 36 4.86 15.35 -8.60
N SER A 37 4.16 14.30 -9.05
CA SER A 37 4.41 12.94 -8.59
C SER A 37 5.72 12.41 -9.18
N ILE A 38 6.54 11.77 -8.36
CA ILE A 38 7.76 11.10 -8.82
C ILE A 38 7.37 9.70 -9.28
N ASN A 39 7.43 9.46 -10.59
CA ASN A 39 7.18 8.16 -11.19
C ASN A 39 8.52 7.46 -11.45
N THR A 40 8.81 6.39 -10.73
CA THR A 40 9.90 5.46 -11.06
C THR A 40 9.34 4.26 -11.82
N GLN A 41 10.22 3.41 -12.38
CA GLN A 41 9.81 2.19 -13.11
C GLN A 41 9.03 1.20 -12.22
N VAL A 42 9.22 1.27 -10.90
CA VAL A 42 8.63 0.32 -9.94
C VAL A 42 7.61 0.98 -9.01
N VAL A 43 7.83 2.25 -8.63
CA VAL A 43 7.05 2.95 -7.61
C VAL A 43 6.67 4.36 -8.05
N LYS A 44 5.40 4.73 -7.86
CA LYS A 44 4.92 6.12 -7.97
C LYS A 44 4.79 6.74 -6.58
N ILE A 45 5.56 7.79 -6.30
CA ILE A 45 5.42 8.57 -5.07
C ILE A 45 4.53 9.79 -5.39
N GLY A 46 3.31 9.78 -4.86
CA GLY A 46 2.33 10.85 -5.06
C GLY A 46 2.24 11.78 -3.85
N PHE A 47 2.14 13.09 -4.09
CA PHE A 47 1.99 14.11 -3.06
C PHE A 47 0.53 14.57 -2.87
N SER A 48 -0.45 13.81 -3.39
CA SER A 48 -1.88 14.12 -3.29
C SER A 48 -2.41 14.11 -1.85
N PHE A 49 -1.69 13.50 -0.91
CA PHE A 49 -2.06 13.53 0.50
C PHE A 49 -1.91 14.93 1.12
N ILE A 50 -1.06 15.81 0.57
CA ILE A 50 -0.78 17.12 1.16
C ILE A 50 -2.04 18.00 1.22
N PRO A 51 -2.77 18.24 0.11
CA PRO A 51 -3.96 19.09 0.13
C PRO A 51 -5.11 18.43 0.90
N ALA A 52 -5.23 17.10 0.82
CA ALA A 52 -6.21 16.34 1.59
C ALA A 52 -6.00 16.49 3.12
N VAL A 53 -4.75 16.43 3.59
CA VAL A 53 -4.41 16.62 5.02
C VAL A 53 -4.63 18.07 5.44
N ILE A 54 -4.30 19.05 4.59
CA ILE A 54 -4.61 20.47 4.84
C ILE A 54 -6.14 20.66 4.98
N CYS A 55 -6.91 20.10 4.05
CA CYS A 55 -8.37 20.15 4.06
C CYS A 55 -8.96 19.49 5.32
N ALA A 56 -8.42 18.33 5.70
CA ALA A 56 -8.79 17.59 6.91
C ALA A 56 -8.60 18.40 8.18
N ALA A 57 -7.45 19.05 8.34
CA ALA A 57 -7.15 19.84 9.52
C ALA A 57 -7.96 21.15 9.58
N ALA A 58 -8.23 21.75 8.41
CA ALA A 58 -8.92 23.03 8.28
C ALA A 58 -10.45 22.90 8.40
N TYR A 59 -11.05 22.00 7.60
CA TYR A 59 -12.50 21.94 7.35
C TYR A 59 -13.16 20.64 7.82
N GLY A 60 -12.39 19.63 8.21
CA GLY A 60 -12.90 18.41 8.84
C GLY A 60 -13.16 17.24 7.89
N PRO A 61 -13.81 16.17 8.39
CA PRO A 61 -13.91 14.87 7.69
C PRO A 61 -14.71 14.92 6.40
N LEU A 62 -15.87 15.58 6.39
CA LEU A 62 -16.73 15.64 5.21
C LEU A 62 -16.05 16.36 4.05
N TRP A 63 -15.52 17.56 4.30
CA TRP A 63 -14.84 18.35 3.28
C TRP A 63 -13.54 17.72 2.81
N ALA A 64 -12.79 17.05 3.68
CA ALA A 64 -11.57 16.33 3.28
C ALA A 64 -11.86 15.10 2.43
N GLY A 65 -12.92 14.34 2.75
CA GLY A 65 -13.38 13.23 1.92
C GLY A 65 -13.82 13.70 0.54
N VAL A 66 -14.64 14.75 0.46
CA VAL A 66 -15.08 15.34 -0.80
C VAL A 66 -13.91 15.90 -1.61
N CYS A 67 -12.96 16.60 -0.96
CA CYS A 67 -11.76 17.11 -1.62
C CYS A 67 -10.98 15.99 -2.31
N ALA A 68 -10.66 14.92 -1.56
CA ALA A 68 -9.91 13.78 -2.08
C ALA A 68 -10.67 13.02 -3.20
N ALA A 69 -11.98 12.86 -3.04
CA ALA A 69 -12.82 12.21 -4.05
C ALA A 69 -12.87 13.01 -5.35
N LEU A 70 -13.10 14.33 -5.26
CA LEU A 70 -13.14 15.19 -6.43
C LEU A 70 -11.77 15.34 -7.09
N GLY A 71 -10.69 15.41 -6.30
CA GLY A 71 -9.32 15.43 -6.79
C GLY A 71 -8.99 14.18 -7.61
N ASP A 72 -9.38 13.01 -7.12
CA ASP A 72 -9.20 11.75 -7.84
C ASP A 72 -10.09 11.66 -9.10
N LEU A 73 -11.39 11.94 -8.98
CA LEU A 73 -12.36 11.87 -10.07
C LEU A 73 -12.00 12.82 -11.22
N ILE A 74 -11.86 14.11 -10.91
CA ILE A 74 -11.54 15.13 -11.92
C ILE A 74 -10.14 14.86 -12.47
N GLY A 75 -9.18 14.50 -11.62
CA GLY A 75 -7.85 14.14 -12.04
C GLY A 75 -7.82 12.91 -12.96
N ALA A 76 -8.71 11.94 -12.79
CA ALA A 76 -8.81 10.76 -13.64
C ALA A 76 -9.51 11.04 -14.97
N ILE A 77 -10.50 11.96 -14.99
CA ILE A 77 -11.18 12.38 -16.22
C ILE A 77 -10.27 13.25 -17.08
N LEU A 78 -9.59 14.23 -16.49
CA LEU A 78 -8.76 15.19 -17.23
C LEU A 78 -7.40 14.61 -17.63
N PHE A 79 -6.82 13.76 -16.77
CA PHE A 79 -5.48 13.19 -16.95
C PHE A 79 -5.52 11.68 -16.71
N PRO A 80 -6.14 10.90 -17.61
CA PRO A 80 -6.29 9.46 -17.44
C PRO A 80 -4.94 8.75 -17.48
N ILE A 81 -4.64 7.99 -16.42
CA ILE A 81 -3.49 7.08 -16.34
C ILE A 81 -4.05 5.69 -16.07
N GLY A 82 -4.36 4.97 -17.15
CA GLY A 82 -5.07 3.69 -17.09
C GLY A 82 -6.60 3.86 -17.01
N PRO A 83 -7.34 2.74 -16.91
CA PRO A 83 -8.80 2.78 -16.90
C PRO A 83 -9.35 3.39 -15.60
N PHE A 84 -10.45 4.14 -15.72
CA PHE A 84 -11.15 4.69 -14.57
C PHE A 84 -11.87 3.58 -13.79
N MET A 85 -11.69 3.57 -12.47
CA MET A 85 -12.35 2.64 -11.56
C MET A 85 -13.00 3.43 -10.41
N PRO A 86 -14.34 3.49 -10.33
CA PRO A 86 -15.05 4.24 -9.29
C PRO A 86 -14.65 3.85 -7.85
N GLY A 87 -14.25 2.59 -7.65
CA GLY A 87 -13.77 2.11 -6.35
C GLY A 87 -12.50 2.82 -5.85
N ILE A 88 -11.61 3.27 -6.75
CA ILE A 88 -10.41 4.03 -6.37
C ILE A 88 -10.80 5.41 -5.84
N THR A 89 -11.75 6.08 -6.50
CA THR A 89 -12.30 7.37 -6.05
C THR A 89 -13.03 7.23 -4.71
N PHE A 90 -13.79 6.15 -4.52
CA PHE A 90 -14.40 5.85 -3.23
C PHE A 90 -13.35 5.64 -2.13
N THR A 91 -12.24 4.98 -2.46
CA THR A 91 -11.12 4.79 -1.53
C THR A 91 -10.45 6.12 -1.19
N ALA A 92 -10.33 7.04 -2.15
CA ALA A 92 -9.83 8.40 -1.91
C ALA A 92 -10.74 9.18 -0.94
N LEU A 93 -12.06 9.06 -1.10
CA LEU A 93 -13.05 9.64 -0.18
C LEU A 93 -12.85 9.13 1.25
N LEU A 94 -12.73 7.82 1.43
CA LEU A 94 -12.52 7.21 2.76
C LEU A 94 -11.20 7.67 3.39
N ARG A 95 -10.13 7.75 2.59
CA ARG A 95 -8.81 8.19 3.05
C ARG A 95 -8.82 9.65 3.52
N GLY A 96 -9.42 10.54 2.73
CA GLY A 96 -9.60 11.96 3.10
C GLY A 96 -10.44 12.11 4.38
N THR A 97 -11.54 11.36 4.47
CA THR A 97 -12.41 11.34 5.65
C THR A 97 -11.66 10.87 6.89
N ALA A 98 -10.87 9.80 6.79
CA ALA A 98 -10.08 9.27 7.90
C ALA A 98 -9.02 10.27 8.39
N PHE A 99 -8.37 11.01 7.49
CA PHE A 99 -7.50 12.11 7.90
C PHE A 99 -8.25 13.24 8.60
N GLY A 100 -9.44 13.60 8.12
CA GLY A 100 -10.29 14.60 8.78
C GLY A 100 -10.71 14.16 10.18
N LEU A 101 -11.14 12.91 10.36
CA LEU A 101 -11.44 12.36 11.69
C LEU A 101 -10.24 12.39 12.63
N ALA A 102 -9.04 12.13 12.09
CA ALA A 102 -7.82 12.08 12.89
C ALA A 102 -7.29 13.46 13.30
N TYR A 103 -7.34 14.44 12.39
CA TYR A 103 -6.61 15.70 12.53
C TYR A 103 -7.49 16.92 12.78
N TYR A 104 -8.80 16.82 12.54
CA TYR A 104 -9.71 17.93 12.77
C TYR A 104 -9.78 18.30 14.26
N GLY A 105 -9.59 19.58 14.57
CA GLY A 105 -9.55 20.08 15.94
C GLY A 105 -8.37 19.55 16.78
N LEU A 106 -7.37 18.91 16.16
CA LEU A 106 -6.20 18.40 16.86
C LEU A 106 -5.12 19.49 16.94
N GLU A 107 -4.75 19.85 18.16
CA GLU A 107 -3.58 20.69 18.40
C GLU A 107 -2.30 19.86 18.29
N VAL A 108 -1.31 20.37 17.55
CA VAL A 108 0.00 19.72 17.44
C VAL A 108 0.75 19.88 18.76
N LYS A 109 0.86 18.79 19.52
CA LYS A 109 1.61 18.73 20.77
C LYS A 109 2.89 17.91 20.57
N PRO A 110 3.98 18.51 20.06
CA PRO A 110 5.18 17.75 19.65
C PRO A 110 5.89 17.05 20.81
N LYS A 111 5.69 17.50 22.04
CA LYS A 111 6.23 16.89 23.26
C LYS A 111 5.40 15.71 23.79
N SER A 112 4.22 15.46 23.22
CA SER A 112 3.32 14.40 23.68
C SER A 112 3.55 13.11 22.89
N ALA A 113 3.96 12.04 23.58
CA ALA A 113 4.06 10.71 22.98
C ALA A 113 2.70 10.22 22.41
N PHE A 114 1.60 10.56 23.07
CA PHE A 114 0.25 10.21 22.63
C PHE A 114 -0.10 10.80 21.26
N PHE A 115 0.34 12.02 20.97
CA PHE A 115 0.16 12.64 19.64
C PHE A 115 0.87 11.82 18.56
N TRP A 116 2.12 11.44 18.79
CA TRP A 116 2.93 10.68 17.83
C TRP A 116 2.39 9.26 17.61
N ILE A 117 1.96 8.57 18.67
CA ILE A 117 1.33 7.25 18.58
C ILE A 117 0.03 7.32 17.77
N ARG A 118 -0.83 8.30 18.08
CA ARG A 118 -2.08 8.54 17.33
C ARG A 118 -1.79 8.84 15.86
N HIS A 119 -0.85 9.74 15.60
CA HIS A 119 -0.48 10.16 14.25
C HIS A 119 0.06 8.99 13.41
N ALA A 120 1.02 8.24 13.95
CA ALA A 120 1.57 7.06 13.30
C ALA A 120 0.49 6.00 13.05
N GLY A 121 -0.38 5.73 14.03
CA GLY A 121 -1.48 4.77 13.88
C GLY A 121 -2.44 5.13 12.74
N VAL A 122 -2.77 6.41 12.59
CA VAL A 122 -3.64 6.89 11.50
C VAL A 122 -2.97 6.75 10.14
N VAL A 123 -1.68 7.12 10.04
CA VAL A 123 -0.92 7.00 8.77
C VAL A 123 -0.82 5.54 8.35
N VAL A 124 -0.41 4.66 9.27
CA VAL A 124 -0.28 3.22 9.01
C VAL A 124 -1.63 2.61 8.64
N PHE A 125 -2.71 2.96 9.34
CA PHE A 125 -4.04 2.47 8.99
C PHE A 125 -4.48 2.91 7.59
N ASN A 126 -4.29 4.19 7.25
CA ASN A 126 -4.64 4.69 5.91
C ASN A 126 -3.80 4.00 4.82
N ALA A 127 -2.53 3.69 5.10
CA ALA A 127 -1.68 2.93 4.20
C ALA A 127 -2.20 1.49 4.02
N VAL A 128 -2.46 0.78 5.12
CA VAL A 128 -2.86 -0.62 5.10
C VAL A 128 -4.30 -0.81 4.59
N ALA A 129 -5.28 -0.19 5.24
CA ALA A 129 -6.69 -0.45 4.95
C ALA A 129 -7.10 0.08 3.56
N PHE A 130 -6.74 1.32 3.25
CA PHE A 130 -7.19 1.95 2.01
C PHE A 130 -6.24 1.70 0.84
N SER A 131 -4.92 1.80 1.06
CA SER A 131 -3.98 1.63 -0.05
C SER A 131 -3.57 0.19 -0.33
N LEU A 132 -3.16 -0.58 0.69
CA LEU A 132 -2.74 -1.96 0.47
C LEU A 132 -3.94 -2.87 0.17
N LEU A 133 -5.04 -2.77 0.93
CA LEU A 133 -6.18 -3.66 0.73
C LEU A 133 -7.14 -3.15 -0.34
N LEU A 134 -7.84 -2.03 -0.10
CA LEU A 134 -8.90 -1.56 -1.01
C LEU A 134 -8.37 -1.26 -2.41
N ASN A 135 -7.31 -0.46 -2.55
CA ASN A 135 -6.81 -0.15 -3.88
C ASN A 135 -6.26 -1.37 -4.63
N SER A 136 -5.59 -2.31 -3.94
CA SER A 136 -5.14 -3.56 -4.60
C SER A 136 -6.32 -4.43 -5.03
N TYR A 137 -7.41 -4.45 -4.24
CA TYR A 137 -8.65 -5.11 -4.61
C TYR A 137 -9.26 -4.51 -5.87
N TRP A 138 -9.42 -3.18 -5.93
CA TRP A 138 -9.94 -2.51 -7.13
C TRP A 138 -9.07 -2.75 -8.37
N LEU A 139 -7.75 -2.74 -8.21
CA LEU A 139 -6.82 -3.03 -9.31
C LEU A 139 -6.89 -4.49 -9.77
N SER A 140 -7.09 -5.45 -8.86
CA SER A 140 -7.26 -6.86 -9.22
C SER A 140 -8.49 -7.09 -10.08
N LEU A 141 -9.59 -6.38 -9.79
CA LEU A 141 -10.81 -6.39 -10.60
C LEU A 141 -10.60 -5.71 -11.96
N LEU A 142 -9.86 -4.60 -11.99
CA LEU A 142 -9.69 -3.79 -13.20
C LEU A 142 -8.74 -4.43 -14.23
N TYR A 143 -7.65 -5.03 -13.76
CA TYR A 143 -6.59 -5.56 -14.63
C TYR A 143 -6.59 -7.09 -14.75
N THR A 144 -7.56 -7.78 -14.15
CA THR A 144 -7.68 -9.27 -14.17
C THR A 144 -6.40 -10.02 -13.73
N LYS A 145 -5.50 -9.34 -13.01
CA LYS A 145 -4.31 -9.95 -12.38
C LYS A 145 -4.63 -10.31 -10.93
N GLY A 146 -3.93 -11.31 -10.40
CA GLY A 146 -4.11 -11.76 -9.03
C GLY A 146 -3.88 -10.64 -8.00
N PHE A 147 -4.71 -10.60 -6.95
CA PHE A 147 -4.62 -9.62 -5.86
C PHE A 147 -3.22 -9.49 -5.28
N VAL A 148 -2.53 -10.62 -5.09
CA VAL A 148 -1.17 -10.69 -4.51
C VAL A 148 -0.17 -9.86 -5.32
N TYR A 149 -0.32 -9.79 -6.64
CA TYR A 149 0.57 -9.01 -7.50
C TYR A 149 0.52 -7.52 -7.15
N PHE A 150 -0.69 -6.95 -7.08
CA PHE A 150 -0.86 -5.54 -6.75
C PHE A 150 -0.53 -5.26 -5.28
N PHE A 151 -0.92 -6.16 -4.38
CA PHE A 151 -0.63 -6.06 -2.96
C PHE A 151 0.88 -5.95 -2.69
N THR A 152 1.69 -6.85 -3.25
CA THR A 152 3.16 -6.82 -3.08
C THR A 152 3.79 -5.57 -3.68
N SER A 153 3.35 -5.15 -4.86
CA SER A 153 3.87 -3.91 -5.48
C SER A 153 3.59 -2.66 -4.62
N ARG A 154 2.44 -2.63 -3.93
CA ARG A 154 2.06 -1.50 -3.08
C ARG A 154 2.71 -1.53 -1.70
N ILE A 155 3.12 -2.69 -1.18
CA ILE A 155 3.89 -2.76 0.07
C ILE A 155 5.14 -1.89 -0.05
N LEU A 156 5.87 -1.98 -1.16
CA LEU A 156 7.08 -1.18 -1.37
C LEU A 156 6.75 0.32 -1.45
N GLN A 157 5.70 0.69 -2.19
CA GLN A 157 5.27 2.07 -2.32
C GLN A 157 4.83 2.68 -0.98
N GLU A 158 4.01 1.97 -0.21
CA GLU A 158 3.51 2.45 1.09
C GLU A 158 4.60 2.41 2.17
N ALA A 159 5.55 1.47 2.12
CA ALA A 159 6.70 1.45 3.02
C ALA A 159 7.56 2.71 2.90
N ILE A 160 7.65 3.29 1.69
CA ILE A 160 8.33 4.57 1.43
C ILE A 160 7.44 5.76 1.84
N LEU A 161 6.13 5.67 1.57
CA LEU A 161 5.21 6.80 1.80
C LEU A 161 4.88 7.01 3.28
N ILE A 162 4.82 5.95 4.09
CA ILE A 162 4.55 6.01 5.54
C ILE A 162 5.54 6.94 6.27
N PRO A 163 6.87 6.76 6.19
CA PRO A 163 7.82 7.64 6.89
C PRO A 163 7.72 9.08 6.39
N ILE A 164 7.49 9.27 5.09
CA ILE A 164 7.28 10.60 4.49
C ILE A 164 6.06 11.29 5.13
N GLN A 165 4.92 10.60 5.23
CA GLN A 165 3.70 11.14 5.84
C GLN A 165 3.86 11.36 7.35
N ILE A 166 4.60 10.49 8.05
CA ILE A 166 4.90 10.66 9.47
C ILE A 166 5.62 11.99 9.72
N ILE A 167 6.54 12.38 8.84
CA ILE A 167 7.32 13.62 8.95
C ILE A 167 6.52 14.85 8.45
N ILE A 168 5.86 14.73 7.29
CA ILE A 168 5.23 15.87 6.61
C ILE A 168 3.92 16.27 7.28
N ASN A 169 3.06 15.33 7.66
CA ASN A 169 1.72 15.67 8.16
C ASN A 169 1.76 16.58 9.40
N PRO A 170 2.59 16.36 10.45
CA PRO A 170 2.67 17.27 11.58
C PRO A 170 3.10 18.70 11.20
N LEU A 171 3.95 18.84 10.16
CA LEU A 171 4.33 20.15 9.62
C LEU A 171 3.13 20.83 8.97
N LEU A 172 2.35 20.11 8.17
CA LEU A 172 1.10 20.62 7.58
C LEU A 172 0.08 21.02 8.65
N LEU A 173 -0.06 20.22 9.71
CA LEU A 173 -0.97 20.54 10.82
C LEU A 173 -0.56 21.84 11.53
N ARG A 174 0.74 22.05 11.75
CA ARG A 174 1.26 23.33 12.30
C ARG A 174 0.99 24.49 11.37
N PHE A 175 1.21 24.31 10.08
CA PHE A 175 0.95 25.32 9.06
C PHE A 175 -0.54 25.73 9.06
N VAL A 176 -1.46 24.75 9.08
CA VAL A 176 -2.90 25.01 9.17
C VAL A 176 -3.27 25.72 10.47
N TRP A 177 -2.67 25.32 11.60
CA TRP A 177 -2.89 26.00 12.88
C TRP A 177 -2.45 27.47 12.84
N GLN A 178 -1.32 27.76 12.21
CA GLN A 178 -0.86 29.13 12.00
C GLN A 178 -1.80 29.92 11.08
N MET A 179 -2.31 29.31 10.01
CA MET A 179 -3.32 29.94 9.14
C MET A 179 -4.62 30.22 9.89
N ARG A 180 -5.05 29.31 10.77
CA ARG A 180 -6.21 29.54 11.65
C ARG A 180 -5.99 30.73 12.57
N LYS A 181 -4.81 30.84 13.19
CA LYS A 181 -4.47 31.99 14.05
C LYS A 181 -4.44 33.33 13.30
N SER A 182 -4.07 33.31 12.02
CA SER A 182 -4.08 34.51 11.16
C SER A 182 -5.47 34.97 10.69
N GLY A 183 -6.53 34.22 11.01
CA GLY A 183 -7.89 34.54 10.60
C GLY A 183 -8.23 34.24 9.13
N LEU A 184 -7.30 33.61 8.39
CA LEU A 184 -7.53 33.19 7.00
C LEU A 184 -8.52 32.01 6.88
N ILE A 185 -8.65 31.22 7.95
CA ILE A 185 -9.58 30.10 8.05
C ILE A 185 -10.55 30.41 9.20
N GLU A 186 -11.83 30.62 8.90
CA GLU A 186 -12.86 30.88 9.92
C GLU A 186 -13.02 29.64 10.81
N SER A 187 -12.78 29.81 12.12
CA SER A 187 -12.79 28.74 13.12
C SER A 187 -14.17 28.42 13.68
N GLU A 188 -15.21 29.17 13.31
CA GLU A 188 -16.48 29.21 14.03
C GLU A 188 -17.36 27.95 13.82
N TYR A 189 -17.03 27.11 12.83
CA TYR A 189 -17.79 25.88 12.54
C TYR A 189 -17.41 24.66 13.42
N VAL A 190 -16.35 24.76 14.22
CA VAL A 190 -15.49 23.59 14.50
C VAL A 190 -15.55 23.04 15.94
N ASP A 191 -15.94 23.81 16.96
CA ASP A 191 -15.64 23.39 18.34
C ASP A 191 -16.62 22.35 18.93
N GLU A 192 -17.91 22.37 18.60
CA GLU A 192 -18.88 21.37 19.12
C GLU A 192 -18.82 20.02 18.37
N GLU A 193 -18.75 20.05 17.02
CA GLU A 193 -18.62 18.84 16.22
C GLU A 193 -17.24 18.18 16.38
N ALA A 194 -16.15 18.96 16.52
CA ALA A 194 -14.81 18.38 16.73
C ALA A 194 -14.72 17.55 18.01
N VAL A 195 -15.49 17.85 19.06
CA VAL A 195 -15.53 17.03 20.28
C VAL A 195 -16.18 15.67 20.01
N SER A 196 -17.26 15.63 19.21
CA SER A 196 -17.91 14.39 18.78
C SER A 196 -16.99 13.56 17.88
N TRP A 197 -16.38 14.19 16.88
CA TRP A 197 -15.42 13.54 15.98
C TRP A 197 -14.15 13.06 16.70
N ARG A 198 -13.71 13.74 17.77
CA ARG A 198 -12.60 13.27 18.61
C ARG A 198 -12.91 11.97 19.34
N LYS A 199 -14.15 11.78 19.83
CA LYS A 199 -14.58 10.51 20.44
C LYS A 199 -14.69 9.40 19.39
N LEU A 200 -15.29 9.69 18.24
CA LEU A 200 -15.41 8.74 17.13
C LEU A 200 -14.03 8.33 16.59
N SER A 201 -13.12 9.29 16.47
CA SER A 201 -11.74 9.04 16.02
C SER A 201 -10.96 8.15 16.99
N ALA A 202 -11.21 8.22 18.30
CA ALA A 202 -10.56 7.35 19.27
C ALA A 202 -11.02 5.89 19.13
N SER A 203 -12.32 5.67 18.89
CA SER A 203 -12.88 4.34 18.59
C SER A 203 -12.41 3.81 17.23
N ILE A 204 -12.35 4.67 16.22
CA ILE A 204 -11.81 4.32 14.90
C ILE A 204 -10.33 3.99 15.02
N ILE A 205 -9.52 4.78 15.73
CA ILE A 205 -8.09 4.52 15.96
C ILE A 205 -7.85 3.22 16.74
N LEU A 206 -8.71 2.88 17.71
CA LEU A 206 -8.66 1.59 18.38
C LEU A 206 -8.97 0.44 17.41
N GLY A 207 -9.98 0.62 16.55
CA GLY A 207 -10.26 -0.28 15.44
C GLY A 207 -9.14 -0.34 14.40
N CYS A 208 -8.46 0.77 14.13
CA CYS A 208 -7.34 0.90 13.19
C CYS A 208 -6.10 0.16 13.69
N LEU A 209 -5.82 0.25 15.00
CA LEU A 209 -4.74 -0.49 15.66
C LEU A 209 -5.05 -1.99 15.64
N LEU A 210 -6.30 -2.38 15.90
CA LEU A 210 -6.75 -3.77 15.81
C LEU A 210 -6.65 -4.31 14.37
N ILE A 211 -7.11 -3.55 13.37
CA ILE A 211 -7.03 -3.94 11.96
C ILE A 211 -5.57 -4.00 11.50
N SER A 212 -4.73 -3.05 11.86
CA SER A 212 -3.29 -3.07 11.51
C SER A 212 -2.56 -4.23 12.18
N LEU A 213 -2.93 -4.58 13.42
CA LEU A 213 -2.44 -5.78 14.11
C LEU A 213 -2.91 -7.06 13.40
N THR A 214 -4.18 -7.14 12.98
CA THR A 214 -4.67 -8.31 12.24
C THR A 214 -4.04 -8.43 10.87
N VAL A 215 -3.85 -7.35 10.12
CA VAL A 215 -3.20 -7.41 8.80
C VAL A 215 -1.70 -7.64 8.94
N GLY A 216 -1.06 -7.10 9.98
CA GLY A 216 0.32 -7.45 10.32
C GLY A 216 0.46 -8.93 10.69
N PHE A 217 -0.49 -9.47 11.47
CA PHE A 217 -0.51 -10.88 11.85
C PHE A 217 -0.85 -11.80 10.68
N THR A 218 -1.84 -11.45 9.85
CA THR A 218 -2.18 -12.17 8.62
C THR A 218 -1.07 -12.04 7.59
N GLY A 219 -0.40 -10.90 7.46
CA GLY A 219 0.76 -10.70 6.60
C GLY A 219 1.98 -11.51 7.07
N LEU A 220 2.17 -11.66 8.37
CA LEU A 220 3.20 -12.51 8.96
C LEU A 220 2.84 -13.99 8.85
N ILE A 221 1.56 -14.36 8.94
CA ILE A 221 1.07 -15.70 8.64
C ILE A 221 1.18 -16.00 7.15
N ILE A 222 0.88 -15.06 6.26
CA ILE A 222 1.01 -15.24 4.81
C ILE A 222 2.48 -15.29 4.46
N HIS A 223 3.33 -14.41 4.98
CA HIS A 223 4.78 -14.51 4.79
C HIS A 223 5.25 -15.85 5.31
N ARG A 224 4.91 -16.24 6.54
CA ARG A 224 5.28 -17.53 7.11
C ARG A 224 4.70 -18.68 6.30
N SER A 225 3.49 -18.57 5.79
CA SER A 225 2.89 -19.58 4.91
C SER A 225 3.51 -19.57 3.53
N ILE A 226 4.06 -18.46 3.05
CA ILE A 226 4.80 -18.34 1.78
C ILE A 226 6.25 -18.77 1.96
N THR A 227 6.88 -18.58 3.12
CA THR A 227 8.20 -19.16 3.43
C THR A 227 8.07 -20.62 3.77
N ASP A 228 7.10 -21.03 4.58
CA ASP A 228 6.79 -22.44 4.85
C ASP A 228 6.25 -23.09 3.58
N ALA A 229 5.48 -22.39 2.74
CA ALA A 229 5.19 -22.87 1.40
C ALA A 229 6.45 -22.82 0.57
N ALA A 230 7.34 -21.84 0.56
CA ALA A 230 8.57 -21.86 -0.24
C ALA A 230 9.62 -22.86 0.29
N GLU A 231 9.43 -23.37 1.51
CA GLU A 231 10.25 -24.38 2.17
C GLU A 231 9.61 -25.78 2.00
N LYS A 232 8.27 -25.88 1.93
CA LYS A 232 7.51 -27.10 1.55
C LYS A 232 7.27 -27.23 0.04
N THR A 233 7.40 -26.10 -0.66
CA THR A 233 7.51 -25.82 -2.10
C THR A 233 8.91 -25.28 -2.43
N ALA A 234 9.88 -25.62 -1.59
CA ALA A 234 11.01 -26.39 -2.10
C ALA A 234 10.41 -27.71 -2.66
N VAL A 235 9.56 -27.55 -3.68
CA VAL A 235 9.05 -28.57 -4.55
C VAL A 235 10.36 -29.04 -5.17
N LEU A 236 10.80 -30.29 -4.99
CA LEU A 236 10.25 -31.44 -5.72
C LEU A 236 10.07 -31.15 -7.23
N GLY A 237 10.75 -30.12 -7.75
CA GLY A 237 10.91 -29.74 -9.16
C GLY A 237 12.38 -29.74 -9.57
N ASP A 238 13.29 -29.91 -8.60
CA ASP A 238 14.65 -30.36 -8.84
C ASP A 238 14.77 -31.88 -8.86
N PHE A 239 13.71 -32.62 -8.55
CA PHE A 239 13.72 -34.07 -8.61
C PHE A 239 12.95 -34.57 -9.82
N LEU A 240 13.62 -35.30 -10.71
CA LEU A 240 13.09 -35.83 -11.97
C LEU A 240 12.70 -37.31 -11.79
N THR A 241 11.59 -37.73 -12.38
CA THR A 241 11.30 -39.15 -12.58
C THR A 241 12.25 -39.75 -13.62
N ASP A 242 12.33 -41.08 -13.72
CA ASP A 242 13.13 -41.79 -14.74
C ASP A 242 12.81 -41.33 -16.18
N VAL A 243 11.53 -41.11 -16.49
CA VAL A 243 11.10 -40.60 -17.80
C VAL A 243 11.52 -39.14 -18.01
N GLU A 244 11.36 -38.29 -17.00
CA GLU A 244 11.73 -36.86 -17.09
C GLU A 244 13.25 -36.65 -17.08
N ALA A 245 14.01 -37.51 -16.40
CA ALA A 245 15.46 -37.49 -16.39
C ALA A 245 16.03 -37.94 -17.75
N ALA A 246 15.43 -38.96 -18.37
CA ALA A 246 15.79 -39.38 -19.72
C ALA A 246 15.52 -38.27 -20.75
N ASP A 247 14.37 -37.60 -20.67
CA ASP A 247 14.01 -36.49 -21.55
C ASP A 247 14.93 -35.26 -21.32
N TYR A 248 15.26 -34.94 -20.06
CA TYR A 248 16.18 -33.86 -19.71
C TYR A 248 17.60 -34.08 -20.27
N LEU A 249 18.09 -35.32 -20.22
CA LEU A 249 19.37 -35.74 -20.80
C LEU A 249 19.30 -35.99 -22.32
N LYS A 250 18.12 -35.92 -22.94
CA LYS A 250 17.86 -36.28 -24.34
C LYS A 250 18.34 -37.69 -24.70
N ILE A 251 18.18 -38.65 -23.80
CA ILE A 251 18.53 -40.07 -23.99
C ILE A 251 17.31 -40.97 -23.85
N THR A 252 17.41 -42.23 -24.27
CA THR A 252 16.37 -43.23 -24.00
C THR A 252 16.45 -43.73 -22.56
N VAL A 253 15.31 -44.14 -21.99
CA VAL A 253 15.22 -44.70 -20.62
C VAL A 253 16.09 -45.95 -20.45
N GLU A 254 16.29 -46.72 -21.52
CA GLU A 254 17.20 -47.88 -21.56
C GLU A 254 18.65 -47.45 -21.37
N LYS A 255 19.06 -46.37 -22.05
CA LYS A 255 20.42 -45.83 -21.94
C LYS A 255 20.67 -45.16 -20.59
N LEU A 256 19.66 -44.54 -20.01
CA LEU A 256 19.69 -44.07 -18.63
C LEU A 256 19.93 -45.23 -17.65
N SER A 257 19.23 -46.36 -17.83
CA SER A 257 19.38 -47.57 -17.02
C SER A 257 20.79 -48.19 -17.16
N GLU A 258 21.36 -48.19 -18.36
CA GLU A 258 22.75 -48.63 -18.58
C GLU A 258 23.78 -47.76 -17.83
N LEU A 259 23.58 -46.43 -17.82
CA LEU A 259 24.48 -45.50 -17.13
C LEU A 259 24.41 -45.67 -15.60
N MET A 260 23.23 -45.99 -15.07
CA MET A 260 23.06 -46.36 -13.66
C MET A 260 23.77 -47.68 -13.34
N GLN A 261 23.65 -48.71 -14.19
CA GLN A 261 24.32 -49.99 -13.97
C GLN A 261 25.85 -49.90 -14.06
N LYS A 262 26.38 -48.95 -14.83
CA LYS A 262 27.81 -48.65 -14.93
C LYS A 262 28.35 -47.83 -13.75
N GLY A 263 27.49 -47.36 -12.85
CA GLY A 263 27.86 -46.50 -11.71
C GLY A 263 28.25 -45.08 -12.12
N GLU A 264 27.95 -44.65 -13.35
CA GLU A 264 28.33 -43.30 -13.82
C GLU A 264 27.44 -42.21 -13.22
N LEU A 265 26.25 -42.57 -12.73
CA LEU A 265 25.25 -41.67 -12.17
C LEU A 265 25.15 -41.77 -10.63
N ASP A 266 26.11 -42.41 -9.98
CA ASP A 266 26.12 -42.57 -8.52
C ASP A 266 26.14 -41.20 -7.81
N GLY A 267 25.21 -41.02 -6.87
CA GLY A 267 25.01 -39.74 -6.18
C GLY A 267 24.08 -38.74 -6.89
N THR A 268 23.59 -39.06 -8.10
CA THR A 268 22.60 -38.24 -8.83
C THR A 268 21.16 -38.75 -8.70
N PHE A 269 20.94 -39.92 -8.08
CA PHE A 269 19.62 -40.50 -7.89
C PHE A 269 19.48 -41.22 -6.55
N ALA A 270 18.25 -41.38 -6.09
CA ALA A 270 17.87 -42.14 -4.91
C ALA A 270 16.57 -42.92 -5.16
N GLU A 271 16.40 -44.04 -4.46
CA GLU A 271 15.16 -44.82 -4.48
C GLU A 271 14.28 -44.42 -3.29
N PHE A 272 13.05 -43.99 -3.56
CA PHE A 272 12.09 -43.64 -2.53
C PHE A 272 10.75 -44.30 -2.85
N ASP A 273 10.25 -45.13 -1.95
CA ASP A 273 8.96 -45.85 -2.09
C ASP A 273 8.85 -46.68 -3.40
N GLY A 274 9.93 -47.38 -3.77
CA GLY A 274 10.00 -48.22 -4.98
C GLY A 274 10.03 -47.44 -6.30
N LYS A 275 10.23 -46.12 -6.26
CA LYS A 275 10.40 -45.25 -7.43
C LYS A 275 11.78 -44.59 -7.43
N LEU A 276 12.37 -44.53 -8.61
CA LEU A 276 13.64 -43.84 -8.85
C LEU A 276 13.39 -42.34 -8.98
N ILE A 277 14.16 -41.56 -8.22
CA ILE A 277 14.09 -40.10 -8.19
C ILE A 277 15.49 -39.56 -8.44
N PHE A 278 15.63 -38.66 -9.41
CA PHE A 278 16.91 -38.08 -9.82
C PHE A 278 17.03 -36.62 -9.41
N ASP A 279 18.16 -36.21 -8.85
CA ASP A 279 18.47 -34.81 -8.55
C ASP A 279 18.96 -34.08 -9.82
N ARG A 280 18.21 -33.08 -10.26
CA ARG A 280 18.47 -32.24 -11.43
C ARG A 280 19.75 -31.42 -11.29
N ALA A 281 20.09 -30.97 -10.08
CA ALA A 281 21.33 -30.21 -9.85
C ALA A 281 22.55 -31.12 -10.00
N ALA A 282 22.48 -32.32 -9.40
CA ALA A 282 23.54 -33.32 -9.53
C ALA A 282 23.68 -33.83 -10.98
N LEU A 283 22.57 -34.05 -11.69
CA LEU A 283 22.55 -34.37 -13.13
C LEU A 283 23.16 -33.26 -13.98
N ARG A 284 22.92 -31.99 -13.63
CA ARG A 284 23.49 -30.83 -14.34
C ARG A 284 24.99 -30.74 -14.13
N GLU A 285 25.48 -30.97 -12.92
CA GLU A 285 26.93 -31.01 -12.63
C GLU A 285 27.61 -32.17 -13.37
N TRP A 286 26.98 -33.34 -13.38
CA TRP A 286 27.46 -34.49 -14.15
C TRP A 286 27.53 -34.21 -15.65
N MET A 287 26.47 -33.63 -16.24
CA MET A 287 26.46 -33.22 -17.66
C MET A 287 27.56 -32.20 -17.95
N ALA A 288 27.70 -31.18 -17.10
CA ALA A 288 28.74 -30.17 -17.27
C ALA A 288 30.13 -30.81 -17.24
N ALA A 289 30.38 -31.77 -16.35
CA ALA A 289 31.64 -32.52 -16.29
C ALA A 289 31.90 -33.34 -17.58
N LYS A 290 30.87 -34.02 -18.12
CA LYS A 290 30.98 -34.81 -19.35
C LYS A 290 31.19 -33.98 -20.62
N ILE A 291 30.52 -32.83 -20.72
CA ILE A 291 30.71 -31.85 -21.82
C ILE A 291 32.14 -31.30 -21.76
N THR A 292 32.63 -30.95 -20.56
CA THR A 292 34.00 -30.42 -20.38
C THR A 292 35.07 -31.47 -20.68
N ALA A 293 34.76 -32.76 -20.49
CA ALA A 293 35.63 -33.89 -20.83
C ALA A 293 35.55 -34.32 -22.31
N GLY A 294 34.73 -33.68 -23.14
CA GLY A 294 34.57 -34.00 -24.57
C GLY A 294 33.89 -35.35 -24.84
N ALA A 295 33.13 -35.88 -23.88
CA ALA A 295 32.48 -37.19 -23.97
C ALA A 295 31.04 -37.11 -24.51
N VAL A 296 30.46 -35.92 -24.60
CA VAL A 296 29.09 -35.65 -25.06
C VAL A 296 29.11 -34.30 -25.79
N ASP A 297 28.53 -34.25 -27.00
CA ASP A 297 28.33 -33.03 -27.80
C ASP A 297 27.12 -32.20 -27.30
#